data_AF-A0A368W421-F1
#
_entry.id   AF-A0A368W421-F1
#
_cell.length_a   1.000
_cell.length_b   1.000
_cell.length_c   1.000
_cell.angle_alpha   90.00
_cell.angle_beta   90.00
_cell.angle_gamma   90.00
#
_symmetry.space_group_name_H-M   'P 1'
#
loop_
_entity.id
_entity.type
_entity.pdbx_description
1 polymer ?
#
loop_
_entity_poly.entity_id
_entity_poly.type
_entity_poly.pdbx_seq_one_letter_code
_entity_poly.pdbx_strand_id
1 'polypeptide(L)'
;MVRSRTIVLSVTITAAIALISLMLWVIYERGLPAGGSLNRGAETVIRKPGEFPIADTRVKLEVLVGSDLTKEELDNNWFTKYVEQKLGIDLQFVIAKESELDKVEDVLFASGDYPPIILDGSLTPDEQVRYGQRGIFRPLNGLIDQYGDRLKEIFRQNPGLKKSITAPDGNIYALPSVNECLHCWYAQKLWINTSWLNKLNLQMPRTTEELYHVLRAFKLKDPNGNGLQDEIPLSGAVNSWHTEITGFLMSAFIYNTDTNYFYVHDGTVGIAAIQPEWREGLAYIRKLFREGLIDPEVFTQSIDGLVETASRKDNVLGAVTSGYARMVFNSSAGYRSGNYEAVPPLIGPSGYQAAGFFSSFDRAVFAVTDKATAAEAAAALRLADFLMTEEATIRNEWGPENKWWRKGRPGEYDEHGRPAKYRLDPEFSSSSAANDVWAQMGLLYRDRDLRESWAVSADPNSFVDYEHRLYVETLRKYAGKEPDEVYPDYIFMDTTASEEAARLMAPIDEYIRTNLVQFITGVKDTDADWDDYVDGLKQLKLDRYMEIHQNAYNAFKRKQ
;
A
#
# COMPACT_ATOMS: atom_id res chain seq x y z
N MET A 1 62.70 -45.59 36.41
CA MET A 1 61.23 -45.77 36.47
C MET A 1 60.75 -46.14 35.06
N VAL A 2 60.79 -47.36 34.50
CA VAL A 2 60.79 -48.75 34.95
C VAL A 2 59.48 -49.24 35.58
N ARG A 3 58.77 -50.05 34.77
CA ARG A 3 57.86 -51.18 35.07
C ARG A 3 56.50 -50.89 35.68
N SER A 4 55.48 -51.74 35.53
CA SER A 4 55.04 -52.76 34.56
C SER A 4 53.84 -53.46 35.19
N ARG A 5 53.03 -54.15 34.37
CA ARG A 5 52.17 -55.31 34.67
C ARG A 5 50.77 -55.01 35.24
N THR A 6 49.65 -55.25 34.56
CA THR A 6 49.03 -56.47 33.93
C THR A 6 48.31 -57.40 34.93
N ILE A 7 47.09 -57.84 34.54
CA ILE A 7 46.34 -59.09 34.87
C ILE A 7 45.38 -59.01 36.09
N VAL A 8 44.05 -58.87 35.88
CA VAL A 8 42.96 -59.90 35.75
C VAL A 8 42.64 -60.66 37.05
N LEU A 9 41.34 -60.72 37.41
CA LEU A 9 40.57 -61.88 37.95
C LEU A 9 39.12 -61.40 38.19
N SER A 10 38.09 -61.82 37.43
CA SER A 10 37.23 -63.03 37.59
C SER A 10 36.33 -62.96 38.85
N VAL A 11 35.01 -63.24 38.87
CA VAL A 11 34.29 -64.46 38.45
C VAL A 11 32.77 -64.16 38.35
N THR A 12 32.15 -64.80 37.37
CA THR A 12 30.72 -65.04 37.07
C THR A 12 29.87 -65.64 38.21
N ILE A 13 28.60 -65.20 38.35
CA ILE A 13 27.50 -66.10 38.78
C ILE A 13 26.30 -65.95 37.84
N THR A 14 26.05 -67.06 37.15
CA THR A 14 24.88 -67.39 36.35
C THR A 14 23.70 -67.78 37.25
N ALA A 15 22.48 -67.61 36.73
CA ALA A 15 21.24 -68.28 37.15
C ALA A 15 20.49 -67.77 38.40
N ALA A 16 19.53 -66.87 38.16
CA ALA A 16 18.24 -66.87 38.87
C ALA A 16 17.10 -66.46 37.91
N ILE A 17 17.03 -67.15 36.76
CA ILE A 17 15.78 -67.35 36.03
C ILE A 17 15.07 -68.50 36.75
N ALA A 18 14.28 -68.18 37.78
CA ALA A 18 13.22 -69.02 38.35
C ALA A 18 12.73 -68.41 39.67
N LEU A 19 12.05 -67.26 39.64
CA LEU A 19 11.17 -66.83 40.76
C LEU A 19 10.23 -65.64 40.46
N ILE A 20 9.96 -65.32 39.18
CA ILE A 20 8.88 -64.39 38.79
C ILE A 20 7.95 -65.08 37.77
N SER A 21 7.74 -66.38 37.96
CA SER A 21 6.62 -67.13 37.34
C SER A 21 5.52 -67.43 38.36
N LEU A 22 5.64 -66.94 39.60
CA LEU A 22 4.66 -67.12 40.67
C LEU A 22 4.01 -65.81 41.17
N MET A 23 4.38 -64.66 40.60
CA MET A 23 3.78 -63.35 40.90
C MET A 23 2.84 -62.86 39.78
N LEU A 24 2.46 -63.74 38.85
CA LEU A 24 1.55 -63.45 37.74
C LEU A 24 0.16 -64.12 37.88
N TRP A 25 -0.15 -64.69 39.06
CA TRP A 25 -1.46 -65.31 39.32
C TRP A 25 -2.31 -64.58 40.38
N VAL A 26 -1.78 -63.53 41.03
CA VAL A 26 -2.48 -62.79 42.10
C VAL A 26 -2.95 -61.38 41.67
N ILE A 27 -2.66 -60.95 40.44
CA ILE A 27 -3.17 -59.67 39.89
C ILE A 27 -4.18 -59.97 38.77
N TYR A 28 -5.13 -60.88 39.02
CA TYR A 28 -6.30 -61.09 38.15
C TYR A 28 -7.62 -60.60 38.78
N GLU A 29 -7.60 -60.11 40.02
CA GLU A 29 -8.78 -59.50 40.64
C GLU A 29 -8.42 -58.15 41.28
N ARG A 30 -8.53 -57.08 40.49
CA ARG A 30 -9.07 -55.76 40.88
C ARG A 30 -8.89 -54.80 39.71
N GLY A 31 -10.01 -54.38 39.15
CA GLY A 31 -10.07 -53.56 37.96
C GLY A 31 -9.46 -52.17 38.14
N LEU A 32 -8.71 -51.75 37.12
CA LEU A 32 -8.46 -50.38 36.71
C LEU A 32 -8.41 -50.39 35.17
N PRO A 33 -9.24 -49.63 34.45
CA PRO A 33 -9.21 -49.65 32.99
C PRO A 33 -8.04 -48.82 32.48
N ALA A 34 -7.00 -49.49 31.98
CA ALA A 34 -6.00 -48.91 31.09
C ALA A 34 -6.33 -49.32 29.65
N GLY A 35 -7.21 -48.55 29.01
CA GLY A 35 -7.32 -48.51 27.56
C GLY A 35 -6.34 -47.47 27.04
N GLY A 36 -5.08 -47.86 26.85
CA GLY A 36 -4.10 -47.05 26.13
C GLY A 36 -4.46 -46.98 24.66
N SER A 37 -4.97 -45.82 24.23
CA SER A 37 -4.88 -45.40 22.84
C SER A 37 -3.50 -44.81 22.62
N LEU A 38 -2.67 -45.52 21.86
CA LEU A 38 -1.50 -44.94 21.20
C LEU A 38 -1.99 -43.76 20.36
N ASN A 39 -1.68 -42.53 20.79
CA ASN A 39 -1.81 -41.33 19.96
C ASN A 39 -0.87 -41.47 18.76
N ARG A 40 -1.36 -42.12 17.70
CA ARG A 40 -0.98 -41.74 16.33
C ARG A 40 -1.38 -40.27 16.20
N GLY A 41 -0.45 -39.41 15.80
CA GLY A 41 -0.65 -37.97 15.71
C GLY A 41 -2.01 -37.67 15.07
N ALA A 42 -2.94 -37.15 15.87
CA ALA A 42 -4.18 -36.63 15.34
C ALA A 42 -3.79 -35.43 14.46
N GLU A 43 -4.09 -35.51 13.17
CA GLU A 43 -3.97 -34.35 12.27
C GLU A 43 -4.75 -33.20 12.90
N THR A 44 -4.11 -32.04 13.08
CA THR A 44 -4.77 -30.85 13.61
C THR A 44 -5.96 -30.52 12.72
N VAL A 45 -7.17 -30.60 13.28
CA VAL A 45 -8.40 -30.37 12.53
C VAL A 45 -8.72 -28.89 12.55
N ILE A 46 -8.67 -28.26 11.37
CA ILE A 46 -9.13 -26.88 11.19
C ILE A 46 -10.65 -26.87 11.09
N ARG A 47 -11.30 -26.16 12.02
CA ARG A 47 -12.75 -26.00 12.12
C ARG A 47 -13.32 -25.25 10.91
N LYS A 48 -14.64 -25.29 10.76
CA LYS A 48 -15.36 -24.55 9.71
C LYS A 48 -15.45 -23.05 10.04
N PRO A 49 -15.74 -22.18 9.06
CA PRO A 49 -15.97 -20.76 9.30
C PRO A 49 -16.97 -20.48 10.43
N GLY A 50 -16.75 -19.40 11.18
CA GLY A 50 -17.59 -19.02 12.33
C GLY A 50 -17.27 -19.72 13.65
N GLU A 51 -16.46 -20.79 13.65
CA GLU A 51 -16.03 -21.49 14.87
C GLU A 51 -14.66 -20.98 15.34
N PHE A 52 -14.58 -20.57 16.62
CA PHE A 52 -13.35 -20.09 17.28
C PHE A 52 -13.12 -20.81 18.62
N PRO A 53 -11.88 -21.15 19.00
CA PRO A 53 -10.63 -21.08 18.19
C PRO A 53 -10.73 -21.85 16.86
N ILE A 54 -9.86 -21.62 15.89
CA ILE A 54 -9.98 -22.24 14.56
C ILE A 54 -9.50 -23.69 14.53
N ALA A 55 -8.78 -24.12 15.56
CA ALA A 55 -8.25 -25.47 15.70
C ALA A 55 -8.42 -26.01 17.13
N ASP A 56 -8.37 -27.32 17.28
CA ASP A 56 -8.37 -28.02 18.57
C ASP A 56 -7.04 -27.90 19.33
N THR A 57 -5.96 -27.70 18.59
CA THR A 57 -4.59 -27.50 19.06
C THR A 57 -4.03 -26.21 18.45
N ARG A 58 -3.17 -25.51 19.20
CA ARG A 58 -2.61 -24.23 18.74
C ARG A 58 -1.72 -24.46 17.53
N VAL A 59 -2.10 -23.92 16.38
CA VAL A 59 -1.33 -24.02 15.13
C VAL A 59 -0.27 -22.93 15.10
N LYS A 60 0.98 -23.30 14.83
CA LYS A 60 2.07 -22.33 14.62
C LYS A 60 2.05 -21.89 13.15
N LEU A 61 2.13 -20.58 12.92
CA LEU A 61 2.19 -20.00 11.58
C LEU A 61 3.41 -19.09 11.51
N GLU A 62 4.41 -19.49 10.74
CA GLU A 62 5.52 -18.61 10.38
C GLU A 62 5.10 -17.70 9.23
N VAL A 63 5.22 -16.39 9.42
CA VAL A 63 4.65 -15.38 8.51
C VAL A 63 5.69 -14.32 8.15
N LEU A 64 5.84 -14.02 6.84
CA LEU A 64 6.55 -12.82 6.39
C LEU A 64 5.66 -11.60 6.57
N VAL A 65 6.22 -10.54 7.15
CA VAL A 65 5.59 -9.22 7.25
C VAL A 65 6.56 -8.08 6.94
N GLY A 66 6.07 -7.02 6.29
CA GLY A 66 6.69 -5.70 6.27
C GLY A 66 6.34 -4.95 7.56
N SER A 67 7.33 -4.57 8.36
CA SER A 67 7.08 -3.77 9.56
C SER A 67 8.33 -3.03 10.04
N ASP A 68 8.14 -1.82 10.54
CA ASP A 68 9.15 -1.09 11.30
C ASP A 68 9.20 -1.49 12.80
N LEU A 69 8.22 -2.29 13.27
CA LEU A 69 8.26 -2.85 14.62
C LEU A 69 9.30 -3.97 14.73
N THR A 70 9.94 -4.05 15.89
CA THR A 70 10.81 -5.18 16.21
C THR A 70 9.99 -6.45 16.47
N LYS A 71 10.66 -7.60 16.41
CA LYS A 71 10.04 -8.89 16.75
C LYS A 71 9.48 -8.91 18.18
N GLU A 72 10.22 -8.35 19.13
CA GLU A 72 9.76 -8.26 20.52
C GLU A 72 8.51 -7.38 20.67
N GLU A 73 8.43 -6.29 19.91
CA GLU A 73 7.23 -5.44 19.88
C GLU A 73 6.05 -6.20 19.29
N LEU A 74 6.19 -6.80 18.11
CA LEU A 74 5.13 -7.60 17.48
C LEU A 74 4.68 -8.78 18.34
N ASP A 75 5.60 -9.47 19.01
CA ASP A 75 5.29 -10.58 19.91
C ASP A 75 4.48 -10.11 21.13
N ASN A 76 4.69 -8.88 21.60
CA ASN A 76 3.99 -8.28 22.74
C ASN A 76 2.82 -7.37 22.34
N ASN A 77 2.61 -7.15 21.05
CA ASN A 77 1.61 -6.25 20.51
C ASN A 77 0.20 -6.71 20.90
N TRP A 78 -0.65 -5.75 21.28
CA TRP A 78 -2.01 -6.07 21.75
C TRP A 78 -2.83 -6.79 20.68
N PHE A 79 -2.80 -6.31 19.44
CA PHE A 79 -3.57 -6.89 18.34
C PHE A 79 -3.05 -8.29 17.98
N THR A 80 -1.74 -8.51 17.96
CA THR A 80 -1.15 -9.86 17.83
C THR A 80 -1.75 -10.80 18.87
N LYS A 81 -1.71 -10.44 20.16
CA LYS A 81 -2.23 -11.30 21.25
C LYS A 81 -3.72 -11.55 21.14
N TYR A 82 -4.48 -10.53 20.72
CA TYR A 82 -5.90 -10.66 20.49
C TYR A 82 -6.21 -11.67 19.36
N VAL A 83 -5.52 -11.58 18.22
CA VAL A 83 -5.66 -12.51 17.08
C VAL A 83 -5.25 -13.94 17.50
N GLU A 84 -4.09 -14.09 18.13
CA GLU A 84 -3.59 -15.38 18.62
C GLU A 84 -4.58 -16.07 19.56
N GLN A 85 -5.14 -15.33 20.52
CA GLN A 85 -6.11 -15.85 21.48
C GLN A 85 -7.45 -16.19 20.82
N LYS A 86 -7.97 -15.30 19.97
CA LYS A 86 -9.26 -15.48 19.29
C LYS A 86 -9.23 -16.69 18.36
N LEU A 87 -8.16 -16.85 17.60
CA LEU A 87 -8.03 -17.93 16.63
C LEU A 87 -7.40 -19.19 17.23
N GLY A 88 -6.70 -19.10 18.36
CA GLY A 88 -5.91 -20.21 18.88
C GLY A 88 -4.77 -20.58 17.94
N ILE A 89 -4.02 -19.57 17.49
CA ILE A 89 -2.80 -19.71 16.66
C ILE A 89 -1.61 -19.08 17.36
N ASP A 90 -0.40 -19.42 16.93
CA ASP A 90 0.87 -18.87 17.39
C ASP A 90 1.60 -18.28 16.18
N LEU A 91 1.72 -16.94 16.14
CA LEU A 91 2.32 -16.23 15.01
C LEU A 91 3.83 -16.11 15.23
N GLN A 92 4.61 -16.56 14.25
CA GLN A 92 6.07 -16.49 14.26
C GLN A 92 6.51 -15.54 13.14
N PHE A 93 6.80 -14.29 13.49
CA PHE A 93 7.14 -13.27 12.51
C PHE A 93 8.57 -13.44 11.96
N VAL A 94 8.65 -13.40 10.63
CA VAL A 94 9.83 -13.08 9.82
C VAL A 94 9.61 -11.65 9.33
N ILE A 95 10.47 -10.72 9.73
CA ILE A 95 10.25 -9.28 9.54
C ILE A 95 11.20 -8.76 8.48
N ALA A 96 10.66 -8.10 7.47
CA ALA A 96 11.37 -7.17 6.62
C ALA A 96 10.99 -5.75 7.01
N LYS A 97 11.94 -4.80 6.97
CA LYS A 97 11.55 -3.39 7.07
C LYS A 97 10.66 -3.03 5.90
N GLU A 98 9.64 -2.19 6.11
CA GLU A 98 8.69 -1.81 5.05
C GLU A 98 9.40 -1.26 3.81
N SER A 99 10.39 -0.39 4.01
CA SER A 99 11.21 0.19 2.94
C SER A 99 12.13 -0.80 2.19
N GLU A 100 12.30 -2.02 2.70
CA GLU A 100 13.16 -3.06 2.15
C GLU A 100 12.39 -4.31 1.72
N LEU A 101 11.06 -4.35 1.88
CA LEU A 101 10.20 -5.53 1.70
C LEU A 101 10.41 -6.17 0.32
N ASP A 102 10.27 -5.41 -0.77
CA ASP A 102 10.44 -5.90 -2.15
C ASP A 102 11.81 -6.61 -2.34
N LYS A 103 12.89 -6.04 -1.79
CA LYS A 103 14.24 -6.62 -1.90
C LYS A 103 14.39 -7.90 -1.07
N VAL A 104 13.78 -7.95 0.10
CA VAL A 104 13.81 -9.13 0.96
C VAL A 104 13.03 -10.26 0.31
N GLU A 105 11.85 -9.97 -0.25
CA GLU A 105 11.04 -10.93 -1.02
C GLU A 105 11.84 -11.51 -2.20
N ASP A 106 12.48 -10.65 -3.01
CA ASP A 106 13.35 -11.08 -4.12
C ASP A 106 14.42 -12.09 -3.67
N VAL A 107 15.09 -11.81 -2.56
CA VAL A 107 16.14 -12.67 -2.01
C VAL A 107 15.56 -14.01 -1.52
N LEU A 108 14.45 -13.97 -0.77
CA LEU A 108 13.80 -15.18 -0.25
C LEU A 108 13.30 -16.08 -1.37
N PHE A 109 12.65 -15.52 -2.39
CA PHE A 109 12.16 -16.27 -3.55
C PHE A 109 13.29 -16.79 -4.43
N ALA A 110 14.40 -16.05 -4.56
CA ALA A 110 15.57 -16.51 -5.29
C ALA A 110 16.33 -17.64 -4.57
N SER A 111 16.43 -17.60 -3.23
CA SER A 111 17.12 -18.64 -2.46
C SER A 111 16.27 -19.89 -2.22
N GLY A 112 14.95 -19.74 -2.21
CA GLY A 112 14.01 -20.80 -1.85
C GLY A 112 13.72 -20.91 -0.34
N ASP A 113 14.23 -19.96 0.45
CA ASP A 113 14.10 -19.91 1.92
C ASP A 113 12.93 -19.01 2.39
N TYR A 114 11.90 -18.88 1.56
CA TYR A 114 10.68 -18.13 1.92
C TYR A 114 9.83 -18.88 2.97
N PRO A 115 9.10 -18.15 3.84
CA PRO A 115 8.24 -18.76 4.86
C PRO A 115 6.99 -19.41 4.25
N PRO A 116 6.27 -20.24 5.04
CA PRO A 116 5.04 -20.90 4.58
C PRO A 116 3.93 -19.90 4.23
N ILE A 117 3.87 -18.76 4.92
CA ILE A 117 2.83 -17.74 4.73
C ILE A 117 3.49 -16.39 4.49
N ILE A 118 3.00 -15.67 3.48
CA ILE A 118 3.22 -14.24 3.32
C ILE A 118 1.96 -13.55 3.86
N LEU A 119 2.10 -12.71 4.88
CA LEU A 119 0.96 -12.04 5.52
C LEU A 119 0.87 -10.56 5.15
N ASP A 120 2.03 -9.92 4.95
CA ASP A 120 2.14 -8.53 4.52
C ASP A 120 3.28 -8.39 3.49
N GLY A 121 3.02 -8.89 2.29
CA GLY A 121 3.94 -8.86 1.14
C GLY A 121 3.61 -7.80 0.10
N SER A 122 4.41 -7.73 -0.96
CA SER A 122 4.29 -6.73 -2.03
C SER A 122 4.08 -7.40 -3.40
N LEU A 123 3.15 -8.35 -3.46
CA LEU A 123 3.09 -9.33 -4.55
C LEU A 123 2.42 -8.77 -5.81
N THR A 124 3.22 -8.58 -6.85
CA THR A 124 2.79 -8.14 -8.18
C THR A 124 1.97 -9.20 -8.92
N PRO A 125 1.16 -8.82 -9.92
CA PRO A 125 0.44 -9.79 -10.76
C PRO A 125 1.39 -10.78 -11.46
N ASP A 126 2.56 -10.31 -11.87
CA ASP A 126 3.60 -11.11 -12.51
C ASP A 126 4.13 -12.20 -11.58
N GLU A 127 4.50 -11.82 -10.37
CA GLU A 127 4.98 -12.77 -9.34
C GLU A 127 3.94 -13.83 -9.04
N GLN A 128 2.67 -13.44 -8.95
CA GLN A 128 1.58 -14.39 -8.75
C GLN A 128 1.49 -15.42 -9.86
N VAL A 129 1.56 -14.99 -11.13
CA VAL A 129 1.54 -15.92 -12.26
C VAL A 129 2.79 -16.79 -12.26
N ARG A 130 3.98 -16.18 -12.14
CA ARG A 130 5.27 -16.88 -12.20
C ARG A 130 5.42 -17.90 -11.07
N TYR A 131 5.17 -17.50 -9.84
CA TYR A 131 5.30 -18.37 -8.67
C TYR A 131 4.12 -19.34 -8.54
N GLY A 132 2.93 -18.96 -9.01
CA GLY A 132 1.79 -19.87 -9.13
C GLY A 132 2.04 -21.01 -10.11
N GLN A 133 2.54 -20.70 -11.32
CA GLN A 133 2.88 -21.71 -12.33
C GLN A 133 4.01 -22.64 -11.91
N ARG A 134 4.97 -22.14 -11.13
CA ARG A 134 6.06 -22.94 -10.54
C ARG A 134 5.61 -23.78 -9.34
N GLY A 135 4.36 -23.62 -8.88
CA GLY A 135 3.81 -24.31 -7.72
C GLY A 135 4.33 -23.78 -6.38
N ILE A 136 5.05 -22.66 -6.37
CA ILE A 136 5.52 -21.99 -5.15
C ILE A 136 4.34 -21.36 -4.42
N PHE A 137 3.47 -20.62 -5.12
CA PHE A 137 2.22 -20.16 -4.54
C PHE A 137 1.12 -21.19 -4.74
N ARG A 138 0.42 -21.51 -3.65
CA ARG A 138 -0.72 -22.43 -3.68
C ARG A 138 -1.95 -21.71 -4.21
N PRO A 139 -2.72 -22.32 -5.13
CA PRO A 139 -4.04 -21.82 -5.47
C PRO A 139 -4.93 -21.76 -4.23
N LEU A 140 -5.53 -20.60 -3.98
CA LEU A 140 -6.37 -20.35 -2.82
C LEU A 140 -7.84 -20.74 -3.07
N ASN A 141 -8.25 -21.01 -4.30
CA ASN A 141 -9.65 -21.25 -4.68
C ASN A 141 -10.35 -22.29 -3.79
N GLY A 142 -9.77 -23.49 -3.66
CA GLY A 142 -10.36 -24.56 -2.86
C GLY A 142 -10.34 -24.26 -1.35
N LEU A 143 -9.30 -23.58 -0.87
CA LEU A 143 -9.25 -23.13 0.52
C LEU A 143 -10.39 -22.11 0.76
N ILE A 144 -10.56 -21.12 -0.12
CA ILE A 144 -11.59 -20.06 -0.02
C ILE A 144 -12.98 -20.67 0.00
N ASP A 145 -13.24 -21.66 -0.86
CA ASP A 145 -14.52 -22.35 -0.89
C ASP A 145 -14.84 -23.02 0.45
N GLN A 146 -13.84 -23.65 1.07
CA GLN A 146 -13.98 -24.42 2.31
C GLN A 146 -13.97 -23.55 3.58
N TYR A 147 -13.18 -22.49 3.62
CA TYR A 147 -12.85 -21.75 4.85
C TYR A 147 -13.06 -20.22 4.77
N GLY A 148 -13.34 -19.67 3.59
CA GLY A 148 -13.39 -18.22 3.36
C GLY A 148 -14.80 -17.63 3.25
N ASP A 149 -15.63 -17.73 4.29
CA ASP A 149 -17.02 -17.22 4.22
C ASP A 149 -17.08 -15.69 4.11
N ARG A 150 -16.21 -14.96 4.82
CA ARG A 150 -16.12 -13.51 4.71
C ARG A 150 -15.58 -13.10 3.33
N LEU A 151 -14.54 -13.77 2.84
CA LEU A 151 -13.99 -13.57 1.50
C LEU A 151 -15.05 -13.81 0.41
N LYS A 152 -15.84 -14.88 0.51
CA LYS A 152 -16.94 -15.16 -0.43
C LYS A 152 -18.03 -14.10 -0.38
N GLU A 153 -18.34 -13.52 0.77
CA GLU A 153 -19.25 -12.36 0.87
C GLU A 153 -18.65 -11.16 0.16
N ILE A 154 -17.39 -10.82 0.44
CA ILE A 154 -16.67 -9.72 -0.20
C ILE A 154 -16.68 -9.87 -1.73
N PHE A 155 -16.41 -11.06 -2.26
CA PHE A 155 -16.45 -11.31 -3.70
C PHE A 155 -17.84 -11.25 -4.33
N ARG A 156 -18.90 -11.49 -3.56
CA ARG A 156 -20.28 -11.28 -4.03
C ARG A 156 -20.66 -9.81 -4.07
N GLN A 157 -20.20 -9.04 -3.08
CA GLN A 157 -20.42 -7.59 -3.00
C GLN A 157 -19.57 -6.83 -4.03
N ASN A 158 -18.34 -7.31 -4.26
CA ASN A 158 -17.39 -6.74 -5.22
C ASN A 158 -16.89 -7.82 -6.20
N PRO A 159 -17.68 -8.16 -7.23
CA PRO A 159 -17.26 -9.14 -8.24
C PRO A 159 -16.06 -8.64 -9.07
N GLY A 160 -15.85 -7.32 -9.16
CA GLY A 160 -14.69 -6.71 -9.80
C GLY A 160 -13.38 -7.10 -9.11
N LEU A 161 -13.36 -7.07 -7.77
CA LEU A 161 -12.20 -7.51 -6.97
C LEU A 161 -11.83 -8.97 -7.25
N LYS A 162 -12.81 -9.90 -7.22
CA LYS A 162 -12.52 -11.31 -7.51
C LYS A 162 -11.90 -11.48 -8.91
N LYS A 163 -12.45 -10.77 -9.90
CA LYS A 163 -11.94 -10.79 -11.27
C LYS A 163 -10.52 -10.22 -11.37
N SER A 164 -10.22 -9.12 -10.67
CA SER A 164 -8.93 -8.45 -10.74
C SER A 164 -7.78 -9.23 -10.10
N ILE A 165 -8.08 -10.17 -9.19
CA ILE A 165 -7.08 -11.01 -8.52
C ILE A 165 -7.03 -12.45 -9.08
N THR A 166 -7.82 -12.74 -10.12
CA THR A 166 -7.82 -14.07 -10.76
C THR A 166 -6.84 -14.08 -11.93
N ALA A 167 -5.79 -14.88 -11.78
CA ALA A 167 -4.74 -15.08 -12.78
C ALA A 167 -5.30 -15.68 -14.10
N PRO A 168 -4.56 -15.63 -15.22
CA PRO A 168 -5.02 -16.13 -16.52
C PRO A 168 -5.43 -17.60 -16.55
N ASP A 169 -4.89 -18.43 -15.66
CA ASP A 169 -5.20 -19.86 -15.54
C ASP A 169 -6.46 -20.14 -14.68
N GLY A 170 -7.10 -19.10 -14.14
CA GLY A 170 -8.31 -19.19 -13.32
C GLY A 170 -8.07 -19.32 -11.81
N ASN A 171 -6.81 -19.32 -11.37
CA ASN A 171 -6.46 -19.42 -9.96
C ASN A 171 -6.34 -18.04 -9.29
N ILE A 172 -6.63 -18.01 -7.99
CA ILE A 172 -6.31 -16.89 -7.10
C ILE A 172 -5.09 -17.35 -6.30
N TYR A 173 -3.94 -16.69 -6.47
CA TYR A 173 -2.69 -17.07 -5.80
C TYR A 173 -2.39 -16.21 -4.57
N ALA A 174 -2.92 -14.99 -4.54
CA ALA A 174 -2.74 -14.07 -3.43
C ALA A 174 -3.99 -13.22 -3.21
N LEU A 175 -4.10 -12.62 -2.03
CA LEU A 175 -5.21 -11.74 -1.64
C LEU A 175 -4.68 -10.33 -1.37
N PRO A 176 -5.32 -9.27 -1.91
CA PRO A 176 -5.02 -7.90 -1.56
C PRO A 176 -5.78 -7.46 -0.31
N SER A 177 -5.24 -6.45 0.36
CA SER A 177 -6.05 -5.63 1.26
C SER A 177 -7.00 -4.77 0.45
N VAL A 178 -8.17 -4.49 1.01
CA VAL A 178 -9.13 -3.55 0.40
C VAL A 178 -9.17 -2.31 1.26
N ASN A 179 -8.75 -1.19 0.70
CA ASN A 179 -8.73 0.09 1.36
C ASN A 179 -9.33 1.17 0.44
N GLU A 180 -10.65 1.28 0.42
CA GLU A 180 -11.33 2.27 -0.40
C GLU A 180 -11.25 3.63 0.27
N CYS A 181 -10.43 4.50 -0.32
CA CYS A 181 -10.09 5.80 0.22
C CYS A 181 -10.30 6.87 -0.86
N LEU A 182 -11.38 7.66 -0.75
CA LEU A 182 -11.69 8.69 -1.75
C LEU A 182 -10.51 9.65 -1.95
N HIS A 183 -9.89 10.11 -0.86
CA HIS A 183 -8.71 10.97 -0.96
C HIS A 183 -7.56 10.33 -1.74
N CYS A 184 -7.26 9.08 -1.43
CA CYS A 184 -6.14 8.33 -1.99
C CYS A 184 -6.30 8.14 -3.50
N TRP A 185 -7.53 7.91 -3.95
CA TRP A 185 -7.84 7.82 -5.38
C TRP A 185 -7.52 9.11 -6.14
N TYR A 186 -7.45 10.28 -5.49
CA TYR A 186 -7.12 11.56 -6.12
C TYR A 186 -5.95 12.26 -5.42
N ALA A 187 -4.99 11.50 -4.89
CA ALA A 187 -3.97 12.07 -4.01
C ALA A 187 -2.96 12.97 -4.75
N GLN A 188 -2.86 12.89 -6.08
CA GLN A 188 -2.05 13.81 -6.89
C GLN A 188 -2.62 15.24 -6.88
N LYS A 189 -2.21 16.02 -5.88
CA LYS A 189 -2.73 17.36 -5.59
C LYS A 189 -1.63 18.42 -5.52
N LEU A 190 -2.01 19.65 -5.85
CA LEU A 190 -1.26 20.87 -5.51
C LEU A 190 -1.92 21.55 -4.31
N TRP A 191 -1.15 21.87 -3.29
CA TRP A 191 -1.60 22.58 -2.09
C TRP A 191 -1.06 24.01 -2.11
N ILE A 192 -1.93 25.02 -2.06
CA ILE A 192 -1.56 26.44 -2.19
C ILE A 192 -1.85 27.23 -0.91
N ASN A 193 -0.96 28.16 -0.58
CA ASN A 193 -1.05 29.01 0.59
C ASN A 193 -2.20 30.02 0.47
N THR A 194 -3.33 29.74 1.11
CA THR A 194 -4.53 30.57 1.07
C THR A 194 -4.38 31.86 1.89
N SER A 195 -3.49 31.89 2.88
CA SER A 195 -3.19 33.11 3.61
C SER A 195 -2.53 34.17 2.71
N TRP A 196 -1.69 33.73 1.78
CA TRP A 196 -1.07 34.59 0.77
C TRP A 196 -2.05 35.04 -0.30
N LEU A 197 -2.94 34.15 -0.76
CA LEU A 197 -4.03 34.53 -1.67
C LEU A 197 -4.88 35.65 -1.05
N ASN A 198 -5.28 35.50 0.21
CA ASN A 198 -6.06 36.51 0.92
C ASN A 198 -5.31 37.84 1.09
N LYS A 199 -4.03 37.80 1.48
CA LYS A 199 -3.20 39.02 1.64
C LYS A 199 -3.06 39.80 0.33
N LEU A 200 -2.92 39.08 -0.79
CA LEU A 200 -2.77 39.67 -2.12
C LEU A 200 -4.10 39.90 -2.85
N ASN A 201 -5.23 39.59 -2.21
CA ASN A 201 -6.58 39.65 -2.76
C ASN A 201 -6.72 38.86 -4.09
N LEU A 202 -6.13 37.67 -4.12
CA LEU A 202 -6.17 36.72 -5.23
C LEU A 202 -7.19 35.63 -4.97
N GLN A 203 -7.74 35.07 -6.05
CA GLN A 203 -8.64 33.93 -5.99
C GLN A 203 -7.87 32.61 -6.13
N MET A 204 -8.48 31.51 -5.68
CA MET A 204 -7.98 30.15 -5.94
C MET A 204 -7.92 29.91 -7.46
N PRO A 205 -6.76 29.55 -8.04
CA PRO A 205 -6.63 29.39 -9.48
C PRO A 205 -7.39 28.15 -9.97
N ARG A 206 -7.99 28.26 -11.16
CA ARG A 206 -8.73 27.20 -11.86
C ARG A 206 -8.16 26.88 -13.24
N THR A 207 -7.35 27.77 -13.81
CA THR A 207 -6.69 27.58 -15.10
C THR A 207 -5.18 27.64 -14.96
N THR A 208 -4.44 27.11 -15.93
CA THR A 208 -2.98 27.24 -15.99
C THR A 208 -2.53 28.71 -16.02
N GLU A 209 -3.25 29.59 -16.71
CA GLU A 209 -2.92 31.03 -16.76
C GLU A 209 -3.19 31.73 -15.41
N GLU A 210 -4.28 31.40 -14.73
CA GLU A 210 -4.55 31.91 -13.37
C GLU A 210 -3.48 31.46 -12.38
N LEU A 211 -3.07 30.18 -12.43
CA LEU A 211 -1.98 29.68 -11.60
C LEU A 211 -0.68 30.44 -11.90
N TYR A 212 -0.34 30.65 -13.17
CA TYR A 212 0.83 31.44 -13.57
C TYR A 212 0.82 32.83 -12.91
N HIS A 213 -0.30 33.55 -12.97
CA HIS A 213 -0.43 34.87 -12.36
C HIS A 213 -0.34 34.84 -10.82
N VAL A 214 -0.91 33.82 -10.18
CA VAL A 214 -0.82 33.63 -8.74
C VAL A 214 0.63 33.39 -8.30
N LEU A 215 1.32 32.45 -8.95
CA LEU A 215 2.72 32.15 -8.66
C LEU A 215 3.62 33.38 -8.89
N ARG A 216 3.37 34.13 -9.96
CA ARG A 216 4.08 35.37 -10.25
C ARG A 216 3.83 36.44 -9.17
N ALA A 217 2.60 36.54 -8.68
CA ALA A 217 2.28 37.47 -7.60
C ALA A 217 2.95 37.05 -6.27
N PHE A 218 3.01 35.75 -5.97
CA PHE A 218 3.75 35.24 -4.81
C PHE A 218 5.22 35.62 -4.87
N LYS A 219 5.86 35.49 -6.04
CA LYS A 219 7.28 35.88 -6.22
C LYS A 219 7.54 37.38 -6.04
N LEU A 220 6.61 38.23 -6.50
CA LEU A 220 6.89 39.66 -6.71
C LEU A 220 6.32 40.59 -5.65
N LYS A 221 5.39 40.11 -4.80
CA LYS A 221 4.58 40.98 -3.93
C LYS A 221 4.80 40.77 -2.43
N ASP A 222 5.85 40.07 -2.02
CA ASP A 222 6.22 39.88 -0.60
C ASP A 222 5.02 39.42 0.27
N PRO A 223 4.32 38.33 -0.11
CA PRO A 223 3.20 37.85 0.68
C PRO A 223 3.62 37.38 2.08
N ASN A 224 4.90 37.06 2.35
CA ASN A 224 5.35 36.77 3.71
C ASN A 224 5.56 38.06 4.55
N GLY A 225 5.82 39.21 3.92
CA GLY A 225 5.90 40.53 4.54
C GLY A 225 7.22 40.84 5.21
N ASN A 226 8.31 40.16 4.84
CA ASN A 226 9.63 40.36 5.43
C ASN A 226 10.48 41.41 4.67
N GLY A 227 9.99 41.95 3.56
CA GLY A 227 10.67 42.95 2.73
C GLY A 227 11.77 42.38 1.82
N LEU A 228 11.89 41.06 1.72
CA LEU A 228 12.79 40.33 0.84
C LEU A 228 11.99 39.68 -0.29
N GLN A 229 12.68 39.29 -1.37
CA GLN A 229 12.09 38.44 -2.42
C GLN A 229 12.61 37.01 -2.22
N ASP A 230 12.21 36.38 -1.12
CA ASP A 230 12.64 35.05 -0.72
C ASP A 230 11.53 33.99 -0.85
N GLU A 231 10.37 34.37 -1.37
CA GLU A 231 9.30 33.44 -1.66
C GLU A 231 9.67 32.42 -2.74
N ILE A 232 9.32 31.16 -2.47
CA ILE A 232 9.36 30.04 -3.38
C ILE A 232 7.91 29.78 -3.82
N PRO A 233 7.50 30.19 -5.03
CA PRO A 233 6.09 30.15 -5.40
C PRO A 233 5.54 28.73 -5.55
N LEU A 234 6.31 27.81 -6.14
CA LEU A 234 5.96 26.40 -6.31
C LEU A 234 7.17 25.50 -6.06
N SER A 235 7.02 24.49 -5.22
CA SER A 235 8.04 23.46 -4.96
C SER A 235 7.44 22.05 -4.87
N GLY A 236 8.30 21.05 -4.71
CA GLY A 236 8.00 19.62 -4.72
C GLY A 236 9.25 18.80 -4.39
N ALA A 237 9.14 17.47 -4.40
CA ALA A 237 10.22 16.56 -4.06
C ALA A 237 10.17 15.27 -4.91
N VAL A 238 11.28 14.56 -5.02
CA VAL A 238 11.42 13.40 -5.93
C VAL A 238 11.24 12.02 -5.29
N ASN A 239 11.11 11.96 -3.97
CA ASN A 239 11.16 10.68 -3.22
C ASN A 239 10.01 10.51 -2.23
N SER A 240 8.83 11.04 -2.55
CA SER A 240 7.66 10.92 -1.70
C SER A 240 6.36 10.91 -2.50
N TRP A 241 5.26 10.56 -1.84
CA TRP A 241 3.98 10.27 -2.46
C TRP A 241 3.36 11.53 -3.10
N HIS A 242 3.25 11.51 -4.44
CA HIS A 242 2.71 12.59 -5.27
C HIS A 242 3.35 13.97 -5.06
N THR A 243 4.66 14.00 -4.78
CA THR A 243 5.39 15.25 -4.56
C THR A 243 6.04 15.83 -5.81
N GLU A 244 6.07 15.10 -6.92
CA GLU A 244 6.58 15.61 -8.20
C GLU A 244 5.61 16.61 -8.84
N ILE A 245 6.10 17.80 -9.21
CA ILE A 245 5.26 18.87 -9.76
C ILE A 245 4.61 18.53 -11.10
N THR A 246 5.24 17.64 -11.87
CA THR A 246 4.85 17.27 -13.23
C THR A 246 3.55 16.49 -13.26
N GLY A 247 3.30 15.63 -12.26
CA GLY A 247 2.05 14.89 -12.13
C GLY A 247 0.83 15.81 -12.19
N PHE A 248 0.78 16.78 -11.28
CA PHE A 248 -0.33 17.74 -11.21
C PHE A 248 -0.37 18.69 -12.42
N LEU A 249 0.76 19.28 -12.82
CA LEU A 249 0.77 20.31 -13.87
C LEU A 249 0.46 19.75 -15.27
N MET A 250 0.93 18.54 -15.59
CA MET A 250 0.67 17.91 -16.90
C MET A 250 -0.79 17.53 -17.08
N SER A 251 -1.50 17.21 -15.98
CA SER A 251 -2.91 16.79 -16.01
C SER A 251 -3.87 17.86 -16.56
N ALA A 252 -3.42 19.11 -16.70
CA ALA A 252 -4.15 20.18 -17.39
C ALA A 252 -4.08 20.11 -18.93
N PHE A 253 -3.14 19.34 -19.47
CA PHE A 253 -2.87 19.21 -20.91
C PHE A 253 -3.21 17.81 -21.42
N ILE A 254 -2.79 16.79 -20.66
CA ILE A 254 -3.04 15.37 -20.95
C ILE A 254 -3.06 14.61 -19.63
N TYR A 255 -3.90 13.58 -19.52
CA TYR A 255 -3.92 12.75 -18.31
C TYR A 255 -2.53 12.19 -18.02
N ASN A 256 -2.05 12.42 -16.80
CA ASN A 256 -0.76 11.96 -16.36
C ASN A 256 -0.82 11.60 -14.88
N THR A 257 -0.40 10.39 -14.57
CA THR A 257 -0.02 9.99 -13.21
C THR A 257 1.50 10.03 -13.11
N ASP A 258 2.02 10.14 -11.90
CA ASP A 258 3.45 9.99 -11.60
C ASP A 258 3.93 8.52 -11.64
N THR A 259 3.09 7.59 -12.14
CA THR A 259 3.35 6.14 -12.14
C THR A 259 3.82 5.58 -13.48
N ASN A 260 3.07 5.73 -14.58
CA ASN A 260 3.32 4.98 -15.82
C ASN A 260 3.04 5.72 -17.15
N TYR A 261 2.77 7.04 -17.10
CA TYR A 261 2.46 7.88 -18.28
C TYR A 261 1.32 7.37 -19.18
N PHE A 262 0.59 6.32 -18.79
CA PHE A 262 -0.46 5.75 -19.62
C PHE A 262 -1.73 6.57 -19.56
N TYR A 263 -2.42 6.61 -20.68
CA TYR A 263 -3.82 7.03 -20.75
C TYR A 263 -4.59 6.02 -21.60
N VAL A 264 -5.90 6.00 -21.42
CA VAL A 264 -6.79 5.20 -22.26
C VAL A 264 -7.77 6.12 -22.96
N HIS A 265 -7.93 5.92 -24.26
CA HIS A 265 -8.92 6.63 -25.07
C HIS A 265 -9.60 5.63 -26.01
N ASP A 266 -10.92 5.48 -25.90
CA ASP A 266 -11.73 4.56 -26.70
C ASP A 266 -11.14 3.13 -26.73
N GLY A 267 -10.76 2.62 -25.57
CA GLY A 267 -10.13 1.30 -25.41
C GLY A 267 -8.70 1.15 -25.95
N THR A 268 -8.09 2.23 -26.45
CA THR A 268 -6.69 2.27 -26.89
C THR A 268 -5.79 2.81 -25.79
N VAL A 269 -4.76 2.04 -25.44
CA VAL A 269 -3.72 2.42 -24.48
C VAL A 269 -2.69 3.29 -25.19
N GLY A 270 -2.56 4.54 -24.74
CA GLY A 270 -1.56 5.48 -25.22
C GLY A 270 -0.54 5.82 -24.14
N ILE A 271 0.56 6.43 -24.55
CA ILE A 271 1.56 7.02 -23.66
C ILE A 271 1.54 8.53 -23.81
N ALA A 272 1.29 9.24 -22.72
CA ALA A 272 1.15 10.69 -22.69
C ALA A 272 2.44 11.39 -23.14
N ALA A 273 3.59 10.84 -22.73
CA ALA A 273 4.92 11.43 -22.89
C ALA A 273 5.39 11.62 -24.35
N ILE A 274 4.65 11.14 -25.35
CA ILE A 274 4.96 11.34 -26.79
C ILE A 274 3.90 12.15 -27.54
N GLN A 275 2.87 12.64 -26.84
CA GLN A 275 1.76 13.35 -27.48
C GLN A 275 2.05 14.86 -27.64
N PRO A 276 1.47 15.54 -28.64
CA PRO A 276 1.58 16.99 -28.77
C PRO A 276 1.18 17.76 -27.51
N GLU A 277 0.15 17.31 -26.80
CA GLU A 277 -0.36 17.91 -25.56
C GLU A 277 0.71 17.87 -24.44
N TRP A 278 1.54 16.82 -24.41
CA TRP A 278 2.67 16.75 -23.48
C TRP A 278 3.73 17.80 -23.80
N ARG A 279 4.03 18.00 -25.09
CA ARG A 279 4.95 19.05 -25.53
C ARG A 279 4.45 20.44 -25.13
N GLU A 280 3.14 20.71 -25.24
CA GLU A 280 2.53 21.95 -24.76
C GLU A 280 2.66 22.11 -23.24
N GLY A 281 2.42 21.05 -22.49
CA GLY A 281 2.64 21.01 -21.04
C GLY A 281 4.09 21.31 -20.66
N LEU A 282 5.07 20.72 -21.37
CA LEU A 282 6.49 21.00 -21.16
C LEU A 282 6.82 22.47 -21.39
N ALA A 283 6.27 23.07 -22.46
CA ALA A 283 6.46 24.49 -22.74
C ALA A 283 5.90 25.39 -21.63
N TYR A 284 4.74 25.03 -21.07
CA TYR A 284 4.16 25.74 -19.92
C TYR A 284 5.03 25.60 -18.65
N ILE A 285 5.44 24.38 -18.29
CA ILE A 285 6.29 24.18 -17.10
C ILE A 285 7.65 24.86 -17.27
N ARG A 286 8.25 24.81 -18.48
CA ARG A 286 9.47 25.55 -18.82
C ARG A 286 9.28 27.06 -18.64
N LYS A 287 8.14 27.64 -19.03
CA LYS A 287 7.84 29.07 -18.80
C LYS A 287 7.88 29.38 -17.31
N LEU A 288 7.23 28.57 -16.47
CA LEU A 288 7.25 28.74 -15.01
C LEU A 288 8.66 28.64 -14.44
N PHE A 289 9.43 27.64 -14.87
CA PHE A 289 10.79 27.40 -14.42
C PHE A 289 11.73 28.56 -14.81
N ARG A 290 11.72 28.97 -16.08
CA ARG A 290 12.54 30.07 -16.61
C ARG A 290 12.25 31.40 -15.91
N GLU A 291 11.01 31.65 -15.52
CA GLU A 291 10.61 32.86 -14.78
C GLU A 291 10.87 32.76 -13.26
N GLY A 292 11.48 31.65 -12.81
CA GLY A 292 11.82 31.41 -11.41
C GLY A 292 10.58 31.26 -10.52
N LEU A 293 9.48 30.75 -11.07
CA LEU A 293 8.24 30.46 -10.35
C LEU A 293 8.25 29.05 -9.74
N ILE A 294 9.14 28.19 -10.23
CA ILE A 294 9.39 26.85 -9.69
C ILE A 294 10.72 26.87 -8.97
N ASP A 295 10.76 26.21 -7.81
CA ASP A 295 11.97 25.92 -7.05
C ASP A 295 13.02 25.20 -7.91
N PRO A 296 14.24 25.73 -8.07
CA PRO A 296 15.28 25.08 -8.87
C PRO A 296 15.65 23.68 -8.36
N GLU A 297 15.43 23.38 -7.09
CA GLU A 297 15.79 22.08 -6.49
C GLU A 297 14.70 21.01 -6.64
N VAL A 298 13.54 21.33 -7.23
CA VAL A 298 12.38 20.42 -7.33
C VAL A 298 12.68 19.06 -7.97
N PHE A 299 13.69 18.97 -8.84
CA PHE A 299 14.10 17.75 -9.53
C PHE A 299 15.16 16.92 -8.78
N THR A 300 15.62 17.40 -7.62
CA THR A 300 16.72 16.77 -6.88
C THR A 300 16.50 16.70 -5.37
N GLN A 301 15.67 17.59 -4.81
CA GLN A 301 15.46 17.64 -3.37
C GLN A 301 14.60 16.49 -2.86
N SER A 302 14.92 16.02 -1.65
CA SER A 302 14.11 15.06 -0.92
C SER A 302 12.96 15.74 -0.21
N ILE A 303 11.98 14.94 0.24
CA ILE A 303 10.90 15.41 1.10
C ILE A 303 11.42 16.05 2.39
N ASP A 304 12.52 15.56 2.96
CA ASP A 304 13.12 16.15 4.17
C ASP A 304 13.63 17.57 3.92
N GLY A 305 14.28 17.83 2.78
CA GLY A 305 14.71 19.17 2.38
C GLY A 305 13.53 20.11 2.16
N LEU A 306 12.44 19.60 1.59
CA LEU A 306 11.20 20.37 1.41
C LEU A 306 10.53 20.68 2.77
N VAL A 307 10.51 19.72 3.70
CA VAL A 307 10.02 19.91 5.09
C VAL A 307 10.89 20.94 5.83
N GLU A 308 12.21 20.92 5.66
CA GLU A 308 13.10 21.91 6.27
C GLU A 308 12.75 23.32 5.77
N THR A 309 12.57 23.46 4.45
CA THR A 309 12.11 24.71 3.82
C THR A 309 10.76 25.15 4.35
N ALA A 310 9.80 24.24 4.46
CA ALA A 310 8.46 24.50 5.00
C ALA A 310 8.47 24.94 6.47
N SER A 311 9.47 24.49 7.23
CA SER A 311 9.65 24.76 8.66
C SER A 311 10.25 26.14 8.95
N ARG A 312 10.80 26.83 7.94
CA ARG A 312 11.41 28.14 8.13
C ARG A 312 10.42 29.15 8.71
N LYS A 313 10.83 29.93 9.72
CA LYS A 313 9.94 30.84 10.46
C LYS A 313 9.37 31.98 9.60
N ASP A 314 10.09 32.39 8.57
CA ASP A 314 9.71 33.41 7.59
C ASP A 314 8.65 32.94 6.58
N ASN A 315 8.26 31.65 6.58
CA ASN A 315 7.14 31.11 5.78
C ASN A 315 7.31 31.41 4.28
N VAL A 316 8.34 30.84 3.65
CA VAL A 316 8.70 31.13 2.25
C VAL A 316 7.96 30.32 1.18
N LEU A 317 7.18 29.29 1.54
CA LEU A 317 6.52 28.42 0.57
C LEU A 317 5.15 28.98 0.13
N GLY A 318 4.93 29.03 -1.18
CA GLY A 318 3.66 29.45 -1.79
C GLY A 318 2.74 28.29 -2.15
N ALA A 319 3.26 27.26 -2.82
CA ALA A 319 2.50 26.10 -3.24
C ALA A 319 3.41 24.86 -3.29
N VAL A 320 2.85 23.68 -2.98
CA VAL A 320 3.59 22.41 -2.99
C VAL A 320 2.75 21.26 -3.53
N THR A 321 3.33 20.42 -4.37
CA THR A 321 2.74 19.13 -4.72
C THR A 321 2.98 18.12 -3.60
N SER A 322 1.94 17.41 -3.20
CA SER A 322 2.02 16.30 -2.23
C SER A 322 0.69 15.55 -2.18
N GLY A 323 0.73 14.27 -1.80
CA GLY A 323 -0.45 13.47 -1.47
C GLY A 323 -1.41 14.22 -0.54
N TYR A 324 -0.85 14.77 0.54
CA TYR A 324 -1.55 15.66 1.45
C TYR A 324 -0.62 16.68 2.11
N ALA A 325 -1.16 17.85 2.46
CA ALA A 325 -0.38 18.98 2.98
C ALA A 325 0.47 18.65 4.22
N ARG A 326 0.02 17.77 5.12
CA ARG A 326 0.80 17.37 6.32
C ARG A 326 2.07 16.58 6.03
N MET A 327 2.28 16.05 4.81
CA MET A 327 3.57 15.47 4.42
C MET A 327 4.68 16.51 4.45
N VAL A 328 4.38 17.72 3.97
CA VAL A 328 5.33 18.86 3.93
C VAL A 328 5.24 19.70 5.20
N PHE A 329 4.02 19.94 5.69
CA PHE A 329 3.75 20.79 6.86
C PHE A 329 3.45 19.95 8.11
N ASN A 330 4.38 19.06 8.46
CA ASN A 330 4.27 18.17 9.62
C ASN A 330 4.49 18.91 10.96
N SER A 331 4.63 18.15 12.05
CA SER A 331 4.83 18.67 13.40
C SER A 331 6.05 19.57 13.54
N SER A 332 7.16 19.22 12.87
CA SER A 332 8.40 20.00 12.85
C SER A 332 8.23 21.34 12.13
N ALA A 333 7.33 21.40 11.15
CA ALA A 333 7.00 22.61 10.40
C ALA A 333 5.97 23.54 11.10
N GLY A 334 5.64 23.27 12.36
CA GLY A 334 4.69 24.06 13.14
C GLY A 334 3.24 23.97 12.64
N TYR A 335 2.89 22.88 11.94
CA TYR A 335 1.55 22.58 11.42
C TYR A 335 0.89 23.71 10.61
N ARG A 336 1.66 24.39 9.76
CA ARG A 336 1.10 25.38 8.80
C ARG A 336 0.14 24.79 7.77
N SER A 337 -0.05 23.47 7.75
CA SER A 337 -0.98 22.77 6.86
C SER A 337 -2.39 23.37 6.82
N GLY A 338 -2.86 24.05 7.89
CA GLY A 338 -4.15 24.77 7.91
C GLY A 338 -4.23 25.99 7.00
N ASN A 339 -3.09 26.56 6.58
CA ASN A 339 -3.01 27.70 5.67
C ASN A 339 -2.95 27.29 4.19
N TYR A 340 -3.05 25.99 3.90
CA TYR A 340 -2.93 25.46 2.56
C TYR A 340 -4.21 24.75 2.15
N GLU A 341 -4.69 24.95 0.93
CA GLU A 341 -5.83 24.20 0.40
C GLU A 341 -5.47 23.55 -0.92
N ALA A 342 -6.16 22.46 -1.26
CA ALA A 342 -5.94 21.86 -2.56
C ALA A 342 -6.45 22.81 -3.65
N VAL A 343 -5.61 23.03 -4.66
CA VAL A 343 -5.99 23.66 -5.92
C VAL A 343 -6.83 22.64 -6.70
N PRO A 344 -7.99 23.01 -7.28
CA PRO A 344 -8.72 22.08 -8.14
C PRO A 344 -7.85 21.68 -9.36
N PRO A 345 -8.09 20.53 -10.01
CA PRO A 345 -7.46 20.20 -11.29
C PRO A 345 -7.57 21.39 -12.26
N LEU A 346 -6.45 21.82 -12.81
CA LEU A 346 -6.42 23.02 -13.65
C LEU A 346 -7.02 22.74 -15.02
N ILE A 347 -7.69 23.75 -15.57
CA ILE A 347 -8.12 23.77 -16.96
C ILE A 347 -6.96 24.33 -17.81
N GLY A 348 -6.50 23.53 -18.77
CA GLY A 348 -5.48 23.92 -19.72
C GLY A 348 -6.01 24.85 -20.82
N PRO A 349 -5.13 25.36 -21.70
CA PRO A 349 -5.50 26.30 -22.76
C PRO A 349 -6.48 25.70 -23.79
N SER A 350 -6.48 24.39 -23.99
CA SER A 350 -7.43 23.66 -24.85
C SER A 350 -8.82 23.48 -24.21
N GLY A 351 -8.97 23.83 -22.93
CA GLY A 351 -10.15 23.48 -22.13
C GLY A 351 -10.08 22.08 -21.50
N TYR A 352 -9.01 21.32 -21.74
CA TYR A 352 -8.80 20.02 -21.11
C TYR A 352 -8.61 20.17 -19.59
N GLN A 353 -9.13 19.19 -18.84
CA GLN A 353 -9.02 19.13 -17.39
C GLN A 353 -9.09 17.66 -16.96
N ALA A 354 -8.09 17.18 -16.23
CA ALA A 354 -8.12 15.86 -15.60
C ALA A 354 -7.49 15.90 -14.21
N ALA A 355 -7.96 15.03 -13.32
CA ALA A 355 -7.30 14.68 -12.08
C ALA A 355 -6.54 13.36 -12.23
N GLY A 356 -5.38 13.23 -11.59
CA GLY A 356 -4.75 11.92 -11.39
C GLY A 356 -5.70 11.02 -10.59
N PHE A 357 -5.83 9.77 -11.03
CA PHE A 357 -6.81 8.83 -10.47
C PHE A 357 -6.20 7.45 -10.23
N PHE A 358 -6.33 6.94 -9.00
CA PHE A 358 -5.63 5.76 -8.49
C PHE A 358 -6.60 4.79 -7.79
N SER A 359 -7.71 4.42 -8.44
CA SER A 359 -8.76 3.58 -7.84
C SER A 359 -8.43 2.09 -7.76
N SER A 360 -7.17 1.71 -7.92
CA SER A 360 -6.77 0.31 -7.96
C SER A 360 -6.78 -0.31 -6.56
N PHE A 361 -7.05 -1.61 -6.51
CA PHE A 361 -6.76 -2.39 -5.30
C PHE A 361 -5.25 -2.41 -5.09
N ASP A 362 -4.81 -2.33 -3.83
CA ASP A 362 -3.40 -2.42 -3.48
C ASP A 362 -2.81 -3.76 -3.95
N ARG A 363 -1.47 -3.84 -3.96
CA ARG A 363 -0.75 -5.10 -4.25
C ARG A 363 -1.28 -6.22 -3.35
N ALA A 364 -1.17 -7.46 -3.83
CA ALA A 364 -1.59 -8.57 -3.00
C ALA A 364 -0.59 -8.73 -1.84
N VAL A 365 -1.10 -8.77 -0.61
CA VAL A 365 -0.29 -8.79 0.61
C VAL A 365 -0.23 -10.18 1.22
N PHE A 366 -1.16 -11.07 0.87
CA PHE A 366 -1.25 -12.40 1.46
C PHE A 366 -1.09 -13.51 0.42
N ALA A 367 -0.23 -14.48 0.69
CA ALA A 367 -0.11 -15.71 -0.09
C ALA A 367 0.26 -16.92 0.79
N VAL A 368 -0.07 -18.12 0.32
CA VAL A 368 0.32 -19.38 0.96
C VAL A 368 1.31 -20.09 0.04
N THR A 369 2.48 -20.45 0.56
CA THR A 369 3.54 -21.07 -0.24
C THR A 369 3.50 -22.60 -0.19
N ASP A 370 4.31 -23.25 -1.03
CA ASP A 370 4.47 -24.71 -1.08
C ASP A 370 5.00 -25.29 0.24
N LYS A 371 5.64 -24.49 1.09
CA LYS A 371 6.19 -24.89 2.41
C LYS A 371 5.11 -25.13 3.46
N ALA A 372 3.93 -24.55 3.32
CA ALA A 372 2.85 -24.71 4.30
C ALA A 372 2.31 -26.15 4.29
N THR A 373 2.15 -26.79 5.44
CA THR A 373 1.35 -28.02 5.53
C THR A 373 -0.13 -27.74 5.18
N ALA A 374 -0.93 -28.78 4.96
CA ALA A 374 -2.37 -28.61 4.71
C ALA A 374 -3.08 -27.91 5.88
N ALA A 375 -2.68 -28.22 7.12
CA ALA A 375 -3.21 -27.61 8.33
C ALA A 375 -2.80 -26.12 8.44
N GLU A 376 -1.54 -25.79 8.16
CA GLU A 376 -1.07 -24.39 8.14
C GLU A 376 -1.75 -23.58 7.05
N ALA A 377 -1.91 -24.13 5.84
CA ALA A 377 -2.61 -23.45 4.74
C ALA A 377 -4.08 -23.16 5.08
N ALA A 378 -4.79 -24.13 5.68
CA ALA A 378 -6.17 -23.95 6.12
C ALA A 378 -6.26 -22.95 7.30
N ALA A 379 -5.35 -23.01 8.27
CA ALA A 379 -5.29 -22.06 9.38
C ALA A 379 -4.97 -20.63 8.92
N ALA A 380 -4.05 -20.48 7.97
CA ALA A 380 -3.69 -19.19 7.39
C ALA A 380 -4.84 -18.58 6.61
N LEU A 381 -5.62 -19.37 5.87
CA LEU A 381 -6.81 -18.82 5.23
C LEU A 381 -7.88 -18.43 6.26
N ARG A 382 -8.06 -19.21 7.33
CA ARG A 382 -8.97 -18.83 8.42
C ARG A 382 -8.53 -17.54 9.11
N LEU A 383 -7.22 -17.30 9.23
CA LEU A 383 -6.65 -16.02 9.66
C LEU A 383 -6.98 -14.90 8.67
N ALA A 384 -6.72 -15.10 7.37
CA ALA A 384 -7.02 -14.14 6.31
C ALA A 384 -8.52 -13.73 6.29
N ASP A 385 -9.41 -14.72 6.36
CA ASP A 385 -10.86 -14.50 6.40
C ASP A 385 -11.30 -13.69 7.63
N PHE A 386 -10.69 -13.96 8.79
CA PHE A 386 -10.94 -13.20 10.03
C PHE A 386 -10.43 -11.76 9.94
N LEU A 387 -9.21 -11.55 9.42
CA LEU A 387 -8.60 -10.22 9.30
C LEU A 387 -9.44 -9.27 8.42
N MET A 388 -10.17 -9.82 7.45
CA MET A 388 -11.12 -9.07 6.60
C MET A 388 -12.50 -8.84 7.22
N THR A 389 -12.71 -9.16 8.49
CA THR A 389 -13.93 -8.79 9.22
C THR A 389 -13.86 -7.34 9.73
N GLU A 390 -15.01 -6.69 9.90
CA GLU A 390 -15.07 -5.34 10.51
C GLU A 390 -14.45 -5.33 11.93
N GLU A 391 -14.61 -6.41 12.71
CA GLU A 391 -14.00 -6.55 14.04
C GLU A 391 -12.46 -6.51 13.97
N ALA A 392 -11.86 -7.30 13.09
CA ALA A 392 -10.42 -7.36 12.96
C ALA A 392 -9.84 -6.13 12.26
N THR A 393 -10.48 -5.62 11.21
CA THR A 393 -10.04 -4.42 10.48
C THR A 393 -9.96 -3.20 11.40
N ILE A 394 -10.99 -2.94 12.21
CA ILE A 394 -10.96 -1.79 13.13
C ILE A 394 -9.90 -1.96 14.21
N ARG A 395 -9.67 -3.19 14.68
CA ARG A 395 -8.69 -3.48 15.74
C ARG A 395 -7.25 -3.49 15.23
N ASN A 396 -7.03 -3.94 14.00
CA ASN A 396 -5.76 -3.83 13.31
C ASN A 396 -5.33 -2.36 13.24
N GLU A 397 -6.26 -1.48 12.86
CA GLU A 397 -5.94 -0.08 12.62
C GLU A 397 -5.93 0.79 13.88
N TRP A 398 -6.94 0.63 14.74
CA TRP A 398 -7.19 1.54 15.86
C TRP A 398 -7.06 0.86 17.23
N GLY A 399 -6.76 -0.43 17.29
CA GLY A 399 -6.45 -1.15 18.53
C GLY A 399 -7.67 -1.46 19.41
N PRO A 400 -7.51 -1.53 20.74
CA PRO A 400 -8.59 -1.91 21.64
C PRO A 400 -9.69 -0.85 21.71
N GLU A 401 -10.93 -1.35 21.69
CA GLU A 401 -12.12 -0.52 21.93
C GLU A 401 -12.10 0.03 23.35
N ASN A 402 -12.58 1.26 23.51
CA ASN A 402 -12.56 2.06 24.74
C ASN A 402 -11.16 2.47 25.24
N LYS A 403 -10.09 2.21 24.47
CA LYS A 403 -8.77 2.82 24.68
C LYS A 403 -8.53 3.96 23.70
N TRP A 404 -8.71 3.69 22.41
CA TRP A 404 -8.40 4.63 21.33
C TRP A 404 -9.60 5.02 20.46
N TRP A 405 -10.66 4.22 20.52
CA TRP A 405 -11.88 4.47 19.79
C TRP A 405 -13.06 3.87 20.56
N ARG A 406 -14.27 4.27 20.19
CA ARG A 406 -15.50 3.70 20.72
C ARG A 406 -16.60 3.67 19.67
N LYS A 407 -17.69 2.99 19.96
CA LYS A 407 -18.92 3.12 19.17
C LYS A 407 -19.44 4.57 19.17
N GLY A 408 -20.07 4.95 18.07
CA GLY A 408 -20.73 6.24 17.92
C GLY A 408 -21.89 6.39 18.90
N ARG A 409 -22.16 7.63 19.31
CA ARG A 409 -23.24 8.01 20.23
C ARG A 409 -24.34 8.80 19.50
N PRO A 410 -25.56 8.86 20.05
CA PRO A 410 -26.61 9.73 19.50
C PRO A 410 -26.11 11.18 19.38
N GLY A 411 -26.31 11.78 18.20
CA GLY A 411 -25.83 13.13 17.89
C GLY A 411 -24.45 13.19 17.23
N GLU A 412 -23.75 12.06 17.11
CA GLU A 412 -22.53 11.94 16.29
C GLU A 412 -22.88 11.45 14.90
N TYR A 413 -22.36 12.14 13.88
CA TYR A 413 -22.67 11.88 12.49
C TYR A 413 -21.40 11.58 11.70
N ASP A 414 -21.55 10.74 10.69
CA ASP A 414 -20.50 10.36 9.76
C ASP A 414 -20.36 11.35 8.59
N GLU A 415 -19.47 11.06 7.63
CA GLU A 415 -19.22 11.91 6.46
C GLU A 415 -20.47 12.21 5.62
N HIS A 416 -21.48 11.34 5.70
CA HIS A 416 -22.73 11.47 4.95
C HIS A 416 -23.87 12.03 5.80
N GLY A 417 -23.61 12.43 7.04
CA GLY A 417 -24.65 12.86 7.97
C GLY A 417 -25.52 11.71 8.52
N ARG A 418 -25.10 10.45 8.34
CA ARG A 418 -25.76 9.29 8.97
C ARG A 418 -25.28 9.16 10.42
N PRO A 419 -26.00 8.47 11.31
CA PRO A 419 -25.47 8.16 12.64
C PRO A 419 -24.13 7.42 12.53
N ALA A 420 -23.09 7.95 13.16
CA ALA A 420 -21.76 7.36 13.07
C ALA A 420 -21.70 5.99 13.74
N LYS A 421 -20.96 5.05 13.14
CA LYS A 421 -20.69 3.74 13.76
C LYS A 421 -19.61 3.82 14.84
N TYR A 422 -18.61 4.67 14.63
CA TYR A 422 -17.40 4.75 15.46
C TYR A 422 -16.98 6.20 15.71
N ARG A 423 -16.22 6.43 16.78
CA ARG A 423 -15.56 7.71 17.08
C ARG A 423 -14.13 7.41 17.52
N LEU A 424 -13.16 8.06 16.88
CA LEU A 424 -11.75 8.00 17.27
C LEU A 424 -11.50 8.97 18.44
N ASP A 425 -10.65 8.56 19.37
CA ASP A 425 -10.18 9.41 20.46
C ASP A 425 -9.03 10.30 19.96
N PRO A 426 -9.06 11.63 20.20
CA PRO A 426 -7.94 12.52 19.94
C PRO A 426 -6.58 12.03 20.43
N GLU A 427 -6.54 11.31 21.55
CA GLU A 427 -5.29 10.81 22.13
C GLU A 427 -4.58 9.79 21.23
N PHE A 428 -5.31 9.07 20.38
CA PHE A 428 -4.71 8.12 19.42
C PHE A 428 -3.65 8.80 18.54
N SER A 429 -3.95 10.01 18.05
CA SER A 429 -3.05 10.78 17.17
C SER A 429 -1.82 11.36 17.89
N SER A 430 -1.76 11.28 19.22
CA SER A 430 -0.70 11.87 20.06
C SER A 430 0.05 10.85 20.92
N SER A 431 -0.32 9.57 20.84
CA SER A 431 0.15 8.51 21.74
C SER A 431 1.10 7.52 21.05
N SER A 432 1.86 6.78 21.85
CA SER A 432 2.61 5.59 21.42
C SER A 432 1.68 4.39 21.18
N ALA A 433 0.58 4.60 20.44
CA ALA A 433 -0.36 3.53 20.04
C ALA A 433 0.31 2.46 19.14
N ALA A 434 1.54 2.73 18.68
CA ALA A 434 2.32 1.88 17.79
C ALA A 434 2.35 0.39 18.21
N ASN A 435 2.35 0.07 19.51
CA ASN A 435 2.36 -1.33 19.96
C ASN A 435 0.98 -1.91 20.36
N ASP A 436 -0.11 -1.19 20.14
CA ASP A 436 -1.47 -1.73 20.29
C ASP A 436 -2.10 -2.18 18.97
N VAL A 437 -1.49 -1.79 17.84
CA VAL A 437 -2.06 -1.90 16.49
C VAL A 437 -1.05 -2.56 15.56
N TRP A 438 -1.52 -3.07 14.43
CA TRP A 438 -0.67 -3.50 13.32
C TRP A 438 -0.52 -2.39 12.25
N ALA A 439 -1.24 -1.27 12.41
CA ALA A 439 -1.13 -0.10 11.55
C ALA A 439 -1.34 -0.42 10.05
N GLN A 440 -2.33 -1.27 9.75
CA GLN A 440 -2.65 -1.75 8.40
C GLN A 440 -1.72 -2.85 7.87
N MET A 441 -0.75 -3.34 8.65
CA MET A 441 0.03 -4.55 8.31
C MET A 441 -0.92 -5.73 8.07
N GLY A 442 -0.74 -6.38 6.92
CA GLY A 442 -1.47 -7.54 6.46
C GLY A 442 -2.89 -7.24 5.96
N LEU A 443 -3.72 -8.29 5.91
CA LEU A 443 -5.06 -8.18 5.33
C LEU A 443 -5.99 -7.28 6.15
N LEU A 444 -6.74 -6.44 5.44
CA LEU A 444 -7.89 -5.71 5.98
C LEU A 444 -8.96 -5.52 4.90
N TYR A 445 -10.21 -5.31 5.32
CA TYR A 445 -11.29 -4.92 4.43
C TYR A 445 -11.96 -3.67 4.95
N ARG A 446 -11.51 -2.54 4.43
CA ARG A 446 -12.02 -1.21 4.67
C ARG A 446 -12.61 -0.67 3.38
N ASP A 447 -13.86 -1.04 3.13
CA ASP A 447 -14.65 -0.42 2.07
C ASP A 447 -15.01 1.03 2.43
N ARG A 448 -15.55 1.74 1.44
CA ARG A 448 -15.90 3.15 1.61
C ARG A 448 -16.94 3.34 2.71
N ASP A 449 -17.91 2.44 2.79
CA ASP A 449 -18.96 2.49 3.82
C ASP A 449 -18.38 2.36 5.23
N LEU A 450 -17.41 1.48 5.48
CA LEU A 450 -16.73 1.41 6.78
C LEU A 450 -15.84 2.63 7.01
N ARG A 451 -15.03 3.05 6.03
CA ARG A 451 -14.12 4.19 6.16
C ARG A 451 -14.87 5.48 6.51
N GLU A 452 -15.97 5.72 5.82
CA GLU A 452 -16.78 6.93 5.93
C GLU A 452 -17.85 6.82 7.04
N SER A 453 -17.82 5.78 7.88
CA SER A 453 -18.75 5.59 9.01
C SER A 453 -18.29 6.17 10.35
N TRP A 454 -17.07 6.73 10.40
CA TRP A 454 -16.50 7.33 11.60
C TRP A 454 -17.07 8.73 11.82
N ALA A 455 -17.24 9.10 13.09
CA ALA A 455 -17.82 10.37 13.50
C ALA A 455 -16.85 11.52 13.20
N VAL A 456 -17.29 12.47 12.40
CA VAL A 456 -16.49 13.61 11.96
C VAL A 456 -16.72 14.83 12.85
N SER A 457 -15.71 15.70 12.98
CA SER A 457 -15.89 17.01 13.60
C SER A 457 -16.55 17.99 12.64
N ALA A 458 -17.31 18.93 13.18
CA ALA A 458 -17.80 20.07 12.43
C ALA A 458 -16.68 21.09 12.07
N ASP A 459 -15.50 20.96 12.69
CA ASP A 459 -14.33 21.78 12.35
C ASP A 459 -13.55 21.14 11.19
N PRO A 460 -13.53 21.76 9.99
CA PRO A 460 -12.81 21.25 8.83
C PRO A 460 -11.28 21.31 8.98
N ASN A 461 -10.78 21.98 10.01
CA ASN A 461 -9.35 22.05 10.35
C ASN A 461 -9.00 21.26 11.61
N SER A 462 -9.94 20.43 12.11
CA SER A 462 -9.73 19.58 13.28
C SER A 462 -8.41 18.82 13.13
N PHE A 463 -7.57 18.94 14.15
CA PHE A 463 -6.28 18.23 14.17
C PHE A 463 -6.49 16.71 14.10
N VAL A 464 -7.54 16.25 14.79
CA VAL A 464 -7.92 14.85 14.99
C VAL A 464 -8.67 14.27 13.79
N ASP A 465 -9.37 15.10 13.02
CA ASP A 465 -10.19 14.66 11.88
C ASP A 465 -9.58 15.13 10.55
N TYR A 466 -8.26 14.96 10.38
CA TYR A 466 -7.61 15.35 9.13
C TYR A 466 -8.14 14.60 7.92
N GLU A 467 -8.51 13.32 8.11
CA GLU A 467 -9.18 12.52 7.07
C GLU A 467 -10.46 13.18 6.56
N HIS A 468 -11.25 13.82 7.45
CA HIS A 468 -12.46 14.56 7.06
C HIS A 468 -12.12 15.72 6.11
N ARG A 469 -11.05 16.46 6.42
CA ARG A 469 -10.56 17.52 5.53
C ARG A 469 -10.15 16.96 4.17
N LEU A 470 -9.40 15.87 4.15
CA LEU A 470 -8.95 15.23 2.92
C LEU A 470 -10.13 14.73 2.07
N TYR A 471 -11.15 14.17 2.72
CA TYR A 471 -12.41 13.78 2.10
C TYR A 471 -13.11 14.99 1.46
N VAL A 472 -13.36 16.05 2.24
CA VAL A 472 -14.10 17.23 1.78
C VAL A 472 -13.38 17.95 0.64
N GLU A 473 -12.05 18.13 0.73
CA GLU A 473 -11.24 18.71 -0.34
C GLU A 473 -11.35 17.89 -1.62
N THR A 474 -11.29 16.57 -1.51
CA THR A 474 -11.35 15.66 -2.67
C THR A 474 -12.75 15.63 -3.27
N LEU A 475 -13.78 15.43 -2.46
CA LEU A 475 -15.18 15.40 -2.89
C LEU A 475 -15.59 16.69 -3.62
N ARG A 476 -15.18 17.85 -3.10
CA ARG A 476 -15.60 19.14 -3.66
C ARG A 476 -14.81 19.57 -4.90
N LYS A 477 -13.54 19.21 -4.99
CA LYS A 477 -12.61 19.77 -6.00
C LYS A 477 -12.15 18.75 -7.04
N TYR A 478 -12.16 17.45 -6.74
CA TYR A 478 -11.52 16.41 -7.57
C TYR A 478 -12.48 15.30 -8.03
N ALA A 479 -13.42 14.86 -7.20
CA ALA A 479 -14.33 13.77 -7.58
C ALA A 479 -15.13 14.13 -8.84
N GLY A 480 -15.15 13.21 -9.83
CA GLY A 480 -15.77 13.44 -11.14
C GLY A 480 -14.88 14.20 -12.13
N LYS A 481 -13.56 14.23 -11.89
CA LYS A 481 -12.53 14.84 -12.77
C LYS A 481 -11.50 13.84 -13.27
N GLU A 482 -11.61 12.58 -12.88
CA GLU A 482 -10.93 11.44 -13.46
C GLU A 482 -11.33 11.26 -14.94
N PRO A 483 -10.45 10.69 -15.79
CA PRO A 483 -10.85 10.27 -17.13
C PRO A 483 -11.92 9.16 -17.09
N ASP A 484 -12.72 9.06 -18.16
CA ASP A 484 -13.73 8.00 -18.30
C ASP A 484 -13.11 6.59 -18.29
N GLU A 485 -11.88 6.46 -18.79
CA GLU A 485 -11.11 5.22 -18.79
C GLU A 485 -9.69 5.47 -18.29
N VAL A 486 -9.24 4.63 -17.36
CA VAL A 486 -7.86 4.62 -16.86
C VAL A 486 -7.21 3.25 -17.11
N TYR A 487 -5.91 3.26 -17.31
CA TYR A 487 -5.15 2.02 -17.37
C TYR A 487 -5.08 1.42 -15.96
N PRO A 488 -5.47 0.15 -15.74
CA PRO A 488 -5.43 -0.45 -14.40
C PRO A 488 -3.99 -0.59 -13.91
N ASP A 489 -3.71 -0.16 -12.67
CA ASP A 489 -2.39 -0.40 -12.06
C ASP A 489 -2.14 -1.89 -11.84
N TYR A 490 -3.23 -2.65 -11.63
CA TYR A 490 -3.19 -4.08 -11.39
C TYR A 490 -3.71 -4.88 -12.58
N ILE A 491 -2.81 -5.28 -13.47
CA ILE A 491 -3.15 -6.03 -14.67
C ILE A 491 -2.32 -7.29 -14.83
N PHE A 492 -3.01 -8.43 -15.04
CA PHE A 492 -2.35 -9.70 -15.31
C PHE A 492 -1.89 -9.77 -16.76
N MET A 493 -0.64 -10.20 -16.93
CA MET A 493 -0.04 -10.54 -18.22
C MET A 493 0.42 -12.00 -18.21
N ASP A 494 0.63 -12.56 -19.40
CA ASP A 494 1.43 -13.79 -19.50
C ASP A 494 2.85 -13.53 -19.01
N THR A 495 3.48 -14.51 -18.37
CA THR A 495 4.83 -14.37 -17.80
C THR A 495 5.85 -13.89 -18.83
N THR A 496 5.82 -14.39 -20.06
CA THR A 496 6.78 -13.98 -21.09
C THR A 496 6.60 -12.51 -21.47
N ALA A 497 5.35 -12.08 -21.60
CA ALA A 497 5.00 -10.70 -21.94
C ALA A 497 5.35 -9.75 -20.79
N SER A 498 5.08 -10.16 -19.56
CA SER A 498 5.42 -9.43 -18.34
C SER A 498 6.94 -9.22 -18.19
N GLU A 499 7.72 -10.29 -18.35
CA GLU A 499 9.19 -10.20 -18.30
C GLU A 499 9.75 -9.31 -19.41
N GLU A 500 9.15 -9.33 -20.60
CA GLU A 500 9.52 -8.43 -21.71
C GLU A 500 9.17 -6.98 -21.38
N ALA A 501 7.95 -6.70 -20.89
CA ALA A 501 7.52 -5.36 -20.47
C ALA A 501 8.44 -4.79 -19.37
N ALA A 502 8.78 -5.58 -18.35
CA ALA A 502 9.69 -5.16 -17.28
C ALA A 502 11.09 -4.80 -17.80
N ARG A 503 11.63 -5.55 -18.77
CA ARG A 503 12.93 -5.23 -19.40
C ARG A 503 12.89 -3.95 -20.24
N LEU A 504 11.75 -3.66 -20.88
CA LEU A 504 11.56 -2.47 -21.70
C LEU A 504 11.27 -1.22 -20.87
N MET A 505 10.57 -1.37 -19.74
CA MET A 505 10.11 -0.27 -18.89
C MET A 505 11.26 0.60 -18.38
N ALA A 506 12.27 -0.01 -17.72
CA ALA A 506 13.35 0.75 -17.07
C ALA A 506 14.10 1.73 -18.00
N PRO A 507 14.58 1.35 -19.20
CA PRO A 507 15.22 2.31 -20.10
C PRO A 507 14.25 3.33 -20.70
N ILE A 508 12.98 2.97 -20.93
CA ILE A 508 11.95 3.89 -21.43
C ILE A 508 11.67 4.98 -20.38
N ASP A 509 11.41 4.60 -19.14
CA ASP A 509 11.11 5.52 -18.04
C ASP A 509 12.28 6.46 -17.76
N GLU A 510 13.50 5.93 -17.70
CA GLU A 510 14.71 6.74 -17.50
C GLU A 510 14.89 7.76 -18.64
N TYR A 511 14.63 7.33 -19.87
CA TYR A 511 14.70 8.22 -21.03
C TYR A 511 13.63 9.32 -20.96
N ILE A 512 12.38 9.00 -20.61
CA ILE A 512 11.31 9.99 -20.44
C ILE A 512 11.67 10.98 -19.32
N ARG A 513 12.04 10.50 -18.13
CA ARG A 513 12.38 11.34 -16.96
C ARG A 513 13.55 12.27 -17.24
N THR A 514 14.63 11.75 -17.82
CA THR A 514 15.80 12.56 -18.18
C THR A 514 15.44 13.65 -19.19
N ASN A 515 14.71 13.32 -20.25
CA ASN A 515 14.33 14.29 -21.27
C ASN A 515 13.33 15.32 -20.74
N LEU A 516 12.38 14.92 -19.91
CA LEU A 516 11.45 15.83 -19.24
C LEU A 516 12.20 16.92 -18.48
N VAL A 517 13.22 16.55 -17.69
CA VAL A 517 14.03 17.53 -16.95
C VAL A 517 14.82 18.42 -17.91
N GLN A 518 15.39 17.87 -18.98
CA GLN A 518 16.13 18.64 -19.99
C GLN A 518 15.25 19.66 -20.73
N PHE A 519 14.01 19.29 -21.07
CA PHE A 519 13.05 20.20 -21.70
C PHE A 519 12.61 21.31 -20.75
N ILE A 520 12.32 20.99 -19.48
CA ILE A 520 11.89 21.99 -18.50
C ILE A 520 13.02 22.96 -18.15
N THR A 521 14.24 22.45 -17.96
CA THR A 521 15.38 23.25 -17.48
C THR A 521 16.02 24.14 -18.53
N GLY A 522 15.75 23.94 -19.82
CA GLY A 522 16.39 24.74 -20.86
C GLY A 522 17.30 23.97 -21.80
N VAL A 523 17.80 22.81 -21.36
CA VAL A 523 18.87 22.06 -22.03
C VAL A 523 18.43 21.56 -23.41
N LYS A 524 17.18 21.12 -23.53
CA LYS A 524 16.53 20.79 -24.80
C LYS A 524 15.44 21.79 -25.12
N ASP A 525 15.20 22.00 -26.41
CA ASP A 525 14.11 22.81 -26.93
C ASP A 525 12.93 21.93 -27.35
N THR A 526 11.72 22.30 -26.90
CA THR A 526 10.51 21.50 -27.13
C THR A 526 10.06 21.48 -28.59
N ASP A 527 10.61 22.32 -29.46
CA ASP A 527 10.28 22.30 -30.89
C ASP A 527 11.41 21.64 -31.69
N ALA A 528 12.66 22.01 -31.41
CA ALA A 528 13.81 21.52 -32.18
C ALA A 528 14.21 20.08 -31.85
N ASP A 529 14.10 19.65 -30.58
CA ASP A 529 14.59 18.34 -30.12
C ASP A 529 13.47 17.30 -29.93
N TRP A 530 12.21 17.66 -30.24
CA TRP A 530 11.05 16.81 -29.98
C TRP A 530 11.02 15.54 -30.82
N ASP A 531 11.25 15.66 -32.12
CA ASP A 531 11.21 14.51 -33.03
C ASP A 531 12.32 13.50 -32.68
N ASP A 532 13.53 13.99 -32.36
CA ASP A 532 14.65 13.17 -31.90
C ASP A 532 14.33 12.45 -30.58
N TYR A 533 13.62 13.11 -29.66
CA TYR A 533 13.15 12.51 -28.42
C TYR A 533 12.14 11.38 -28.68
N VAL A 534 11.13 11.62 -29.52
CA VAL A 534 10.12 10.60 -29.87
C VAL A 534 10.77 9.42 -30.59
N ASP A 535 11.70 9.67 -31.52
CA ASP A 535 12.42 8.62 -32.22
C ASP A 535 13.37 7.83 -31.30
N GLY A 536 13.96 8.47 -30.29
CA GLY A 536 14.72 7.78 -29.24
C GLY A 536 13.89 6.72 -28.51
N LEU A 537 12.63 7.04 -28.18
CA LEU A 537 11.71 6.08 -27.55
C LEU A 537 11.36 4.91 -28.48
N LYS A 538 11.19 5.15 -29.77
CA LYS A 538 11.00 4.06 -30.75
C LYS A 538 12.22 3.13 -30.82
N GLN A 539 13.43 3.69 -30.75
CA GLN A 539 14.67 2.90 -30.70
C GLN A 539 14.74 2.03 -29.43
N LEU A 540 14.20 2.53 -28.32
CA LEU A 540 14.00 1.80 -27.06
C LEU A 540 12.83 0.81 -27.09
N LYS A 541 12.24 0.57 -28.28
CA LYS A 541 11.15 -0.39 -28.51
C LYS A 541 9.84 -0.03 -27.79
N LEU A 542 9.53 1.26 -27.68
CA LEU A 542 8.26 1.74 -27.14
C LEU A 542 7.05 1.09 -27.85
N ASP A 543 7.06 0.91 -29.17
CA ASP A 543 5.94 0.29 -29.89
C ASP A 543 5.65 -1.14 -29.40
N ARG A 544 6.71 -1.91 -29.09
CA ARG A 544 6.58 -3.27 -28.56
C ARG A 544 6.06 -3.25 -27.13
N TYR A 545 6.55 -2.32 -26.32
CA TYR A 545 6.04 -2.09 -24.96
C TYR A 545 4.54 -1.78 -24.98
N MET A 546 4.11 -0.84 -25.81
CA MET A 546 2.70 -0.49 -25.97
C MET A 546 1.84 -1.66 -26.48
N GLU A 547 2.35 -2.47 -27.40
CA GLU A 547 1.66 -3.68 -27.89
C GLU A 547 1.35 -4.67 -26.75
N ILE A 548 2.34 -4.90 -25.86
CA ILE A 548 2.17 -5.80 -24.70
C ILE A 548 1.06 -5.27 -23.78
N HIS A 549 1.13 -3.99 -23.44
CA HIS A 549 0.15 -3.34 -22.55
C HIS A 549 -1.25 -3.27 -23.18
N GLN A 550 -1.37 -3.01 -24.48
CA GLN A 550 -2.65 -3.04 -25.19
C GLN A 550 -3.26 -4.45 -25.18
N ASN A 551 -2.47 -5.49 -25.38
CA ASN A 551 -2.95 -6.87 -25.33
C ASN A 551 -3.43 -7.25 -23.92
N ALA A 552 -2.69 -6.86 -22.89
CA ALA A 552 -3.08 -7.04 -21.50
C ALA A 552 -4.40 -6.31 -21.19
N TYR A 553 -4.53 -5.06 -21.61
CA TYR A 553 -5.72 -4.24 -21.45
C TYR A 553 -6.95 -4.86 -22.14
N ASN A 554 -6.79 -5.32 -23.39
CA ASN A 554 -7.84 -6.03 -24.11
C ASN A 554 -8.30 -7.31 -23.39
N ALA A 555 -7.36 -8.08 -22.84
CA ALA A 555 -7.68 -9.28 -22.06
C ALA A 555 -8.41 -8.95 -20.77
N PHE A 556 -7.99 -7.89 -20.08
CA PHE A 556 -8.65 -7.36 -18.88
C PHE A 556 -10.09 -6.93 -19.17
N LYS A 557 -10.34 -6.16 -20.24
CA LYS A 557 -11.68 -5.70 -20.61
C LYS A 557 -12.62 -6.84 -20.99
N ARG A 558 -12.13 -7.95 -21.57
CA ARG A 558 -12.96 -9.14 -21.87
C ARG A 558 -13.43 -9.88 -20.61
N LYS A 559 -12.74 -9.71 -19.47
CA LYS A 559 -13.12 -10.32 -18.19
C LYS A 559 -14.18 -9.49 -17.43
N GLN A 560 -14.28 -8.18 -17.70
CA GLN A 560 -15.30 -7.30 -17.11
C GLN A 560 -16.67 -7.62 -17.67
#